data_AF-A0A7S0EJ11-F1
#
_entry.id   AF-A0A7S0EJ11-F1
#
_cell.length_a   1.000
_cell.length_b   1.000
_cell.length_c   1.000
_cell.angle_alpha   90.00
_cell.angle_beta   90.00
_cell.angle_gamma   90.00
#
_symmetry.space_group_name_H-M   'P 1'
#
loop_
_entity.id
_entity.type
_entity.pdbx_description
1 polymer ?
#
loop_
_entity_poly.entity_id
_entity_poly.type
_entity_poly.pdbx_seq_one_letter_code
_entity_poly.pdbx_strand_id
1 'polypeptide(L)'
;PVATFTIADNTFAIVASKDDDGVQIMDVSNPNTPVVVSSLVDQSSSSYSSYVSYDQTDHVLKDVTGVAMFTRGASTFALITSHFDDGVQIVDVSDPRTPKAVSNARDGRGKFDVLNQASGVSTFTVGESTYAIVVSFGDNGFQIIDVNNSSSLVAVGSGHDERADTDGKKFTE
;
A
#
# COMPACT_ATOMS: atom_id res chain seq x y z
N PRO A 1 -9.73 3.97 -2.81
CA PRO A 1 -9.42 4.20 -1.36
C PRO A 1 -8.86 5.62 -1.16
N VAL A 2 -8.91 6.14 0.07
CA VAL A 2 -8.42 7.49 0.38
C VAL A 2 -7.82 7.53 1.79
N ALA A 3 -6.79 8.35 1.97
CA ALA A 3 -6.28 8.73 3.28
C ALA A 3 -5.91 10.22 3.31
N THR A 4 -5.92 10.82 4.49
CA THR A 4 -5.48 12.20 4.70
C THR A 4 -4.19 12.25 5.50
N PHE A 5 -3.34 13.24 5.21
CA PHE A 5 -2.10 13.49 5.94
C PHE A 5 -1.82 14.99 6.00
N THR A 6 -0.95 15.41 6.94
CA THR A 6 -0.60 16.81 7.14
C THR A 6 0.88 17.03 6.88
N ILE A 7 1.22 18.09 6.14
CA ILE A 7 2.60 18.57 5.96
C ILE A 7 2.62 20.03 6.41
N ALA A 8 3.36 20.30 7.50
CA ALA A 8 3.23 21.54 8.25
C ALA A 8 1.75 21.82 8.60
N ASP A 9 1.23 23.00 8.25
CA ASP A 9 -0.14 23.40 8.56
C ASP A 9 -1.16 23.01 7.46
N ASN A 10 -0.70 22.42 6.36
CA ASN A 10 -1.55 22.05 5.23
C ASN A 10 -2.03 20.60 5.36
N THR A 11 -3.29 20.36 4.97
CA THR A 11 -3.91 19.03 4.93
C THR A 11 -3.99 18.57 3.48
N PHE A 12 -3.51 17.36 3.23
CA PHE A 12 -3.54 16.71 1.92
C PHE A 12 -4.35 15.43 1.97
N ALA A 13 -4.96 15.07 0.84
CA ALA A 13 -5.56 13.77 0.62
C ALA A 13 -4.77 13.02 -0.45
N ILE A 14 -4.47 11.75 -0.20
CA ILE A 14 -4.05 10.81 -1.23
C ILE A 14 -5.26 9.99 -1.64
N VAL A 15 -5.65 10.12 -2.90
CA VAL A 15 -6.83 9.48 -3.49
C VAL A 15 -6.35 8.48 -4.52
N ALA A 16 -6.67 7.21 -4.34
CA ALA A 16 -6.34 6.21 -5.34
C ALA A 16 -7.49 5.98 -6.31
N SER A 17 -7.15 5.83 -7.58
CA SER A 17 -8.06 5.47 -8.65
C SER A 17 -7.81 4.02 -9.03
N LYS A 18 -8.88 3.23 -9.03
CA LYS A 18 -8.86 1.83 -9.46
C LYS A 18 -8.70 1.70 -10.98
N ASP A 19 -9.25 2.65 -11.74
CA ASP A 19 -9.29 2.61 -13.20
C ASP A 19 -8.10 3.34 -13.85
N ASP A 20 -7.47 4.28 -13.15
CA ASP A 20 -6.30 5.02 -13.65
C ASP A 20 -4.96 4.43 -13.18
N ASP A 21 -4.99 3.26 -12.53
CA ASP A 21 -3.83 2.53 -12.02
C ASP A 21 -2.86 3.43 -11.24
N GLY A 22 -3.37 4.19 -10.27
CA GLY A 22 -2.55 5.21 -9.63
C GLY A 22 -3.18 5.96 -8.47
N VAL A 23 -2.45 6.97 -8.01
CA VAL A 23 -2.85 7.88 -6.93
C VAL A 23 -2.71 9.34 -7.35
N GLN A 24 -3.65 10.16 -6.88
CA GLN A 24 -3.58 11.61 -6.91
C GLN A 24 -3.35 12.14 -5.49
N ILE A 25 -2.57 13.21 -5.38
CA ILE A 25 -2.44 13.98 -4.14
C ILE A 25 -3.15 15.30 -4.35
N MET A 26 -4.02 15.64 -3.42
CA MET A 26 -4.80 16.87 -3.42
C MET A 26 -4.51 17.68 -2.17
N ASP A 27 -4.27 18.98 -2.32
CA ASP A 27 -4.36 19.93 -1.22
C ASP A 27 -5.84 20.14 -0.89
N VAL A 28 -6.22 19.78 0.34
CA VAL A 28 -7.58 19.89 0.87
C VAL A 28 -7.63 20.81 2.08
N SER A 29 -6.60 21.65 2.27
CA SER A 29 -6.51 22.58 3.40
C SER A 29 -7.67 23.56 3.44
N ASN A 30 -8.22 23.92 2.26
CA ASN A 30 -9.53 24.52 2.14
C ASN A 30 -10.53 23.49 1.58
N PRO A 31 -11.47 22.97 2.39
CA PRO A 31 -12.42 21.95 1.95
C PRO A 31 -13.40 22.46 0.87
N ASN A 32 -13.54 23.77 0.70
CA ASN A 32 -14.40 24.35 -0.35
C ASN A 32 -13.69 24.47 -1.71
N THR A 33 -12.36 24.37 -1.74
CA THR A 33 -11.55 24.55 -2.96
C THR A 33 -10.37 23.57 -2.98
N PRO A 34 -10.63 22.25 -3.06
CA PRO A 34 -9.56 21.26 -3.18
C PRO A 34 -8.80 21.42 -4.50
N VAL A 35 -7.49 21.21 -4.47
CA VAL A 35 -6.60 21.36 -5.63
C VAL A 35 -5.72 20.12 -5.79
N VAL A 36 -5.75 19.47 -6.96
CA VAL A 36 -4.80 18.41 -7.29
C VAL A 36 -3.40 19.02 -7.41
N VAL A 37 -2.43 18.48 -6.66
CA VAL A 37 -1.04 18.97 -6.64
C VAL A 37 -0.06 18.04 -7.35
N SER A 38 -0.35 16.73 -7.40
CA SER A 38 0.47 15.75 -8.12
C SER A 38 -0.27 14.43 -8.34
N SER A 39 0.33 13.54 -9.14
CA SER A 39 -0.14 12.16 -9.32
C SER A 39 1.04 11.20 -9.51
N LEU A 40 0.84 9.94 -9.15
CA LEU A 40 1.67 8.79 -9.52
C LEU A 40 0.79 7.79 -10.22
N VAL A 41 1.21 7.36 -11.41
CA VAL A 41 0.50 6.34 -12.20
C VAL A 41 1.42 5.16 -12.44
N ASP A 42 0.86 3.97 -12.43
CA ASP A 42 1.50 2.79 -12.96
C ASP A 42 1.54 2.90 -14.48
N GLN A 43 2.74 2.99 -15.04
CA GLN A 43 2.90 3.08 -16.49
C GLN A 43 3.18 1.70 -17.08
N SER A 44 2.33 0.71 -16.78
CA SER A 44 2.28 -0.44 -17.67
C SER A 44 1.44 -0.08 -18.87
N SER A 45 2.12 -0.04 -20.01
CA SER A 45 1.54 0.03 -21.36
C SER A 45 0.12 -0.51 -21.42
N SER A 46 -0.78 0.30 -21.98
CA SER A 46 -2.22 0.16 -22.26
C SER A 46 -2.68 -1.13 -22.97
N SER A 47 -2.13 -2.28 -22.60
CA SER A 47 -2.42 -3.58 -23.16
C SER A 47 -3.16 -4.34 -22.09
N TYR A 48 -4.48 -4.36 -22.24
CA TYR A 48 -5.38 -5.33 -21.62
C TYR A 48 -4.97 -6.75 -22.05
N SER A 49 -3.81 -7.22 -21.58
CA SER A 49 -3.37 -8.59 -21.79
C SER A 49 -3.77 -9.37 -20.57
N SER A 50 -5.01 -9.84 -20.60
CA SER A 50 -5.43 -11.01 -19.84
C SER A 50 -4.36 -12.10 -20.02
N TYR A 51 -3.84 -12.61 -18.92
CA TYR A 51 -2.78 -13.61 -18.84
C TYR A 51 -1.35 -13.09 -19.09
N VAL A 52 -0.61 -12.99 -17.98
CA VAL A 52 0.85 -13.06 -17.87
C VAL A 52 1.67 -12.07 -18.72
N SER A 53 1.80 -10.85 -18.20
CA SER A 53 3.14 -10.28 -18.06
C SER A 53 3.27 -9.75 -16.65
N TYR A 54 4.19 -10.32 -15.86
CA TYR A 54 4.68 -9.63 -14.67
C TYR A 54 5.11 -8.24 -15.14
N ASP A 55 4.37 -7.24 -14.70
CA ASP A 55 4.74 -5.87 -14.93
C ASP A 55 6.11 -5.64 -14.28
N GLN A 56 7.09 -5.25 -15.10
CA GLN A 56 8.42 -4.91 -14.60
C GLN A 56 8.55 -3.41 -14.36
N THR A 57 7.45 -2.65 -14.34
CA THR A 57 7.46 -1.32 -13.75
C THR A 57 7.81 -1.44 -12.26
N ASP A 58 8.56 -0.45 -11.76
CA ASP A 58 8.87 -0.34 -10.34
C ASP A 58 7.62 -0.03 -9.49
N HIS A 59 6.52 0.35 -10.14
CA HIS A 59 5.25 0.69 -9.49
C HIS A 59 4.40 -0.57 -9.28
N VAL A 60 3.70 -0.58 -8.16
CA VAL A 60 2.73 -1.61 -7.76
C VAL A 60 1.43 -0.86 -7.45
N LEU A 61 0.74 -0.41 -8.50
CA LEU A 61 -0.39 0.53 -8.39
C LEU A 61 -1.59 0.18 -9.29
N LYS A 62 -1.62 -0.99 -9.95
CA LYS A 62 -2.79 -1.43 -10.72
C LYS A 62 -3.96 -1.88 -9.85
N ASP A 63 -5.14 -1.29 -10.06
CA ASP A 63 -6.31 -1.56 -9.22
C ASP A 63 -5.99 -1.36 -7.71
N VAL A 64 -5.73 -0.11 -7.33
CA VAL A 64 -5.43 0.24 -5.95
C VAL A 64 -6.65 0.01 -5.03
N THR A 65 -6.46 -0.79 -3.98
CA THR A 65 -7.54 -1.22 -3.07
C THR A 65 -7.47 -0.62 -1.67
N GLY A 66 -6.28 -0.24 -1.20
CA GLY A 66 -6.07 0.26 0.16
C GLY A 66 -4.95 1.30 0.23
N VAL A 67 -5.08 2.21 1.19
CA VAL A 67 -4.05 3.20 1.51
C VAL A 67 -3.98 3.35 3.03
N ALA A 68 -2.78 3.22 3.60
CA ALA A 68 -2.48 3.53 4.99
C ALA A 68 -1.33 4.55 5.07
N MET A 69 -1.39 5.45 6.03
CA MET A 69 -0.36 6.47 6.24
C MET A 69 0.49 6.13 7.45
N PHE A 70 1.80 6.37 7.35
CA PHE A 70 2.69 6.33 8.49
C PHE A 70 3.78 7.40 8.37
N THR A 71 4.39 7.74 9.51
CA THR A 71 5.46 8.75 9.58
C THR A 71 6.73 8.13 10.14
N ARG A 72 7.88 8.61 9.68
CA ARG A 72 9.19 8.23 10.20
C ARG A 72 10.08 9.46 10.28
N GLY A 73 10.34 9.92 11.51
CA GLY A 73 10.96 11.23 11.71
C GLY A 73 10.09 12.33 11.13
N ALA A 74 10.68 13.18 10.27
CA ALA A 74 9.96 14.25 9.58
C ALA A 74 9.32 13.82 8.25
N SER A 75 9.50 12.55 7.84
CA SER A 75 8.99 12.05 6.56
C SER A 75 7.63 11.38 6.72
N THR A 76 6.78 11.55 5.71
CA THR A 76 5.42 10.98 5.64
C THR A 76 5.34 10.03 4.46
N PHE A 77 4.79 8.84 4.69
CA PHE A 77 4.72 7.77 3.71
C PHE A 77 3.29 7.24 3.59
N ALA A 78 2.91 6.90 2.36
CA ALA A 78 1.73 6.10 2.08
C ALA A 78 2.16 4.67 1.77
N LEU A 79 1.51 3.68 2.39
CA LEU A 79 1.57 2.28 2.00
C LEU A 79 0.27 1.95 1.27
N ILE A 80 0.40 1.49 0.04
CA ILE A 80 -0.69 1.32 -0.91
C ILE A 80 -0.78 -0.15 -1.28
N THR A 81 -1.97 -0.74 -1.30
CA THR A 81 -2.19 -2.12 -1.81
C THR A 81 -2.70 -2.08 -3.25
N SER A 82 -2.21 -3.00 -4.07
CA SER A 82 -2.57 -3.16 -5.48
C SER A 82 -3.11 -4.57 -5.70
N HIS A 83 -4.33 -4.67 -6.20
CA HIS A 83 -5.01 -5.95 -6.37
C HIS A 83 -4.53 -6.69 -7.61
N PHE A 84 -4.24 -6.01 -8.72
CA PHE A 84 -3.77 -6.68 -9.94
C PHE A 84 -2.25 -6.91 -9.95
N ASP A 85 -1.48 -6.15 -9.18
CA ASP A 85 -0.04 -6.42 -9.04
C ASP A 85 0.31 -7.41 -7.94
N ASP A 86 -0.70 -7.90 -7.21
CA ASP A 86 -0.54 -8.82 -6.09
C ASP A 86 0.47 -8.28 -5.05
N GLY A 87 0.29 -7.04 -4.60
CA GLY A 87 1.36 -6.40 -3.85
C GLY A 87 1.05 -5.09 -3.13
N VAL A 88 2.13 -4.49 -2.63
CA VAL A 88 2.13 -3.19 -1.97
C VAL A 88 3.22 -2.26 -2.49
N GLN A 89 2.96 -0.96 -2.43
CA GLN A 89 3.87 0.13 -2.78
C GLN A 89 4.01 1.10 -1.60
N ILE A 90 5.23 1.43 -1.19
CA ILE A 90 5.52 2.63 -0.39
C ILE A 90 5.74 3.80 -1.33
N VAL A 91 5.02 4.89 -1.04
CA VAL A 91 5.24 6.21 -1.64
C VAL A 91 5.66 7.19 -0.55
N ASP A 92 6.81 7.83 -0.72
CA ASP A 92 7.20 9.01 0.05
C ASP A 92 6.38 10.21 -0.42
N VAL A 93 5.60 10.78 0.48
CA VAL A 93 4.73 11.96 0.27
C VAL A 93 5.16 13.14 1.14
N SER A 94 6.40 13.13 1.65
CA SER A 94 6.96 14.22 2.47
C SER A 94 6.98 15.56 1.72
N ASP A 95 7.13 15.52 0.39
CA ASP A 95 6.78 16.62 -0.51
C ASP A 95 5.56 16.21 -1.35
N PRO A 96 4.36 16.74 -1.07
CA PRO A 96 3.12 16.36 -1.75
C PRO A 96 3.08 16.81 -3.21
N ARG A 97 4.02 17.65 -3.68
CA ARG A 97 4.13 18.03 -5.10
C ARG A 97 5.04 17.10 -5.89
N THR A 98 5.90 16.34 -5.22
CA THR A 98 6.84 15.42 -5.85
C THR A 98 6.88 14.08 -5.11
N PRO A 99 5.76 13.34 -5.09
CA PRO A 99 5.72 12.04 -4.44
C PRO A 99 6.62 11.03 -5.15
N LYS A 100 7.20 10.09 -4.39
CA LYS A 100 8.19 9.12 -4.91
C LYS A 100 7.84 7.71 -4.50
N ALA A 101 7.72 6.80 -5.46
CA ALA A 101 7.76 5.37 -5.19
C ALA A 101 9.15 5.00 -4.65
N VAL A 102 9.24 4.44 -3.44
CA VAL A 102 10.53 4.17 -2.77
C VAL A 102 10.77 2.70 -2.42
N SER A 103 9.73 1.88 -2.39
CA SER A 103 9.83 0.44 -2.12
C SER A 103 8.54 -0.26 -2.51
N ASN A 104 8.62 -1.52 -2.94
CA ASN A 104 7.44 -2.35 -3.21
C ASN A 104 7.68 -3.80 -2.75
N ALA A 105 6.60 -4.56 -2.64
CA ALA A 105 6.62 -5.99 -2.45
C ALA A 105 5.50 -6.63 -3.28
N ARG A 106 5.75 -7.82 -3.82
CA ARG A 106 4.79 -8.61 -4.60
C ARG A 106 4.71 -10.02 -4.03
N ASP A 107 3.57 -10.64 -4.21
CA ASP A 107 3.29 -12.02 -3.82
C ASP A 107 4.28 -13.01 -4.44
N GLY A 108 4.62 -14.04 -3.67
CA GLY A 108 5.60 -15.08 -4.04
C GLY A 108 7.04 -14.58 -4.20
N ARG A 109 7.35 -13.33 -3.82
CA ARG A 109 8.72 -12.79 -3.86
C ARG A 109 9.30 -12.64 -2.46
N GLY A 110 10.48 -13.19 -2.23
CA GLY A 110 11.11 -13.12 -0.91
C GLY A 110 10.34 -13.95 0.12
N LYS A 111 9.83 -13.29 1.16
CA LYS A 111 8.97 -13.90 2.20
C LYS A 111 7.54 -13.34 2.18
N PHE A 112 7.17 -12.68 1.08
CA PHE A 112 5.84 -12.14 0.89
C PHE A 112 4.99 -13.21 0.22
N ASP A 113 4.36 -14.06 1.04
CA ASP A 113 3.65 -15.26 0.57
C ASP A 113 2.12 -15.10 0.60
N VAL A 114 1.63 -13.95 1.10
CA VAL A 114 0.19 -13.69 1.33
C VAL A 114 -0.18 -12.28 0.85
N LEU A 115 0.08 -11.97 -0.43
CA LEU A 115 -0.25 -10.67 -1.07
C LEU A 115 -1.06 -10.79 -2.38
N ASN A 116 -1.44 -12.00 -2.81
CA ASN A 116 -2.28 -12.22 -3.99
C ASN A 116 -3.60 -11.47 -3.88
N GLN A 117 -3.87 -10.55 -4.80
CA GLN A 117 -5.05 -9.69 -4.73
C GLN A 117 -5.15 -8.95 -3.37
N ALA A 118 -4.06 -8.30 -2.97
CA ALA A 118 -4.02 -7.43 -1.80
C ALA A 118 -5.19 -6.44 -1.82
N SER A 119 -5.98 -6.40 -0.74
CA SER A 119 -7.32 -5.79 -0.73
C SER A 119 -7.52 -4.72 0.36
N GLY A 120 -6.66 -4.68 1.37
CA GLY A 120 -6.73 -3.70 2.44
C GLY A 120 -5.45 -3.65 3.25
N VAL A 121 -5.21 -2.51 3.89
CA VAL A 121 -4.00 -2.28 4.69
C VAL A 121 -4.28 -1.38 5.87
N SER A 122 -3.63 -1.68 6.99
CA SER A 122 -3.55 -0.80 8.16
C SER A 122 -2.14 -0.82 8.73
N THR A 123 -1.71 0.31 9.27
CA THR A 123 -0.45 0.41 10.03
C THR A 123 -0.71 0.39 11.53
N PHE A 124 0.23 -0.14 12.30
CA PHE A 124 0.19 -0.18 13.76
C PHE A 124 1.62 -0.13 14.33
N THR A 125 1.74 0.19 15.61
CA THR A 125 3.04 0.29 16.29
C THR A 125 3.19 -0.78 17.35
N VAL A 126 4.37 -1.39 17.43
CA VAL A 126 4.78 -2.25 18.55
C VAL A 126 6.10 -1.71 19.09
N GLY A 127 6.04 -1.13 20.30
CA GLY A 127 7.16 -0.33 20.81
C GLY A 127 7.40 0.90 19.94
N GLU A 128 8.66 1.09 19.52
CA GLU A 128 9.05 2.19 18.62
C GLU A 128 8.95 1.82 17.14
N SER A 129 8.67 0.55 16.83
CA SER A 129 8.63 0.03 15.47
C SER A 129 7.23 0.14 14.88
N THR A 130 7.14 0.57 13.63
CA THR A 130 5.91 0.59 12.84
C THR A 130 5.84 -0.65 11.96
N TYR A 131 4.66 -1.25 11.91
CA TYR A 131 4.32 -2.41 11.10
C TYR A 131 3.07 -2.11 10.27
N ALA A 132 2.89 -2.85 9.19
CA ALA A 132 1.65 -2.91 8.45
C ALA A 132 1.07 -4.32 8.50
N ILE A 133 -0.25 -4.40 8.50
CA ILE A 133 -0.99 -5.63 8.21
C ILE A 133 -1.76 -5.41 6.91
N VAL A 134 -1.53 -6.30 5.96
CA VAL A 134 -2.16 -6.32 4.64
C VAL A 134 -3.04 -7.55 4.55
N VAL A 135 -4.29 -7.40 4.13
CA VAL A 135 -5.19 -8.53 3.87
C VAL A 135 -5.22 -8.86 2.38
N SER A 136 -5.23 -10.13 2.06
CA SER A 136 -5.16 -10.69 0.70
C SER A 136 -6.44 -11.47 0.40
N PHE A 137 -7.09 -11.12 -0.71
CA PHE A 137 -8.30 -11.82 -1.15
C PHE A 137 -7.94 -13.16 -1.81
N GLY A 138 -6.86 -13.19 -2.62
CA GLY A 138 -6.44 -14.38 -3.35
C GLY A 138 -5.91 -15.49 -2.44
N ASP A 139 -5.17 -15.13 -1.40
CA ASP A 139 -4.58 -16.10 -0.47
C ASP A 139 -5.46 -16.38 0.75
N ASN A 140 -6.60 -15.70 0.86
CA ASN A 140 -7.50 -15.77 2.01
C ASN A 140 -6.73 -15.59 3.32
N GLY A 141 -6.01 -14.47 3.48
CA GLY A 141 -5.08 -14.32 4.60
C GLY A 141 -4.60 -12.90 4.83
N PHE A 142 -3.56 -12.78 5.65
CA PHE A 142 -2.87 -11.53 5.90
C PHE A 142 -1.34 -11.69 5.91
N GLN A 143 -0.67 -10.59 5.58
CA GLN A 143 0.77 -10.40 5.69
C GLN A 143 1.08 -9.28 6.69
N ILE A 144 1.98 -9.54 7.64
CA ILE A 144 2.60 -8.53 8.50
C ILE A 144 3.94 -8.11 7.89
N ILE A 145 4.11 -6.80 7.75
CA ILE A 145 5.25 -6.18 7.09
C ILE A 145 5.90 -5.17 8.05
N ASP A 146 7.20 -5.29 8.25
CA ASP A 146 8.03 -4.25 8.87
C ASP A 146 8.29 -3.15 7.84
N VAL A 147 7.91 -1.92 8.20
CA VAL A 147 8.01 -0.71 7.35
C VAL A 147 9.02 0.31 7.90
N ASN A 148 9.86 -0.07 8.86
CA ASN A 148 10.80 0.85 9.52
C ASN A 148 11.95 1.29 8.60
N ASN A 149 12.25 0.51 7.56
CA ASN A 149 13.08 0.95 6.45
C ASN A 149 12.20 1.21 5.22
N SER A 150 11.88 2.48 4.95
CA SER A 150 10.95 2.83 3.86
C SER A 150 11.45 2.48 2.45
N SER A 151 12.75 2.22 2.28
CA SER A 151 13.31 1.76 0.99
C SER A 151 13.45 0.23 0.91
N SER A 152 13.03 -0.51 1.93
CA SER A 152 13.13 -1.97 1.96
C SER A 152 12.07 -2.56 2.89
N LEU A 153 10.97 -3.04 2.30
CA LEU A 153 9.94 -3.76 3.04
C LEU A 153 10.48 -5.12 3.50
N VAL A 154 10.09 -5.55 4.70
CA VAL A 154 10.45 -6.88 5.22
C VAL A 154 9.19 -7.59 5.71
N ALA A 155 8.88 -8.74 5.12
CA ALA A 155 7.85 -9.63 5.66
C ALA A 155 8.33 -10.26 6.99
N VAL A 156 7.50 -10.12 8.03
CA VAL A 156 7.84 -10.60 9.40
C VAL A 156 6.84 -11.60 9.97
N GLY A 157 5.70 -11.79 9.32
CA GLY A 157 4.73 -12.82 9.67
C GLY A 157 3.57 -12.84 8.68
N SER A 158 2.84 -13.94 8.62
CA SER A 158 1.67 -14.10 7.77
C SER A 158 0.71 -15.09 8.42
N GLY A 159 -0.50 -15.19 7.88
CA GLY A 159 -1.48 -16.19 8.30
C GLY A 159 -2.61 -16.31 7.28
N HIS A 160 -3.19 -17.49 7.17
CA HIS A 160 -4.38 -17.73 6.37
C HIS A 160 -5.61 -17.78 7.28
N ASP A 161 -6.76 -17.36 6.75
CA ASP A 161 -8.06 -17.63 7.34
C ASP A 161 -8.34 -19.13 7.22
N GLU A 162 -7.94 -19.87 8.24
CA GLU A 162 -8.51 -21.19 8.48
C GLU A 162 -9.87 -20.98 9.14
N ARG A 163 -10.92 -21.66 8.65
CA ARG A 163 -12.24 -21.68 9.30
C ARG A 163 -12.03 -21.75 10.81
N ALA A 164 -12.47 -20.72 11.53
CA ALA A 164 -12.33 -20.68 12.98
C ALA A 164 -12.81 -22.02 13.57
N ASP A 165 -11.89 -22.84 14.07
CA ASP A 165 -12.26 -23.83 15.04
C ASP A 165 -12.73 -23.05 16.26
N THR A 166 -13.88 -23.43 16.77
CA THR A 166 -14.49 -22.93 18.01
C THR A 166 -13.59 -23.04 19.24
N ASP A 167 -12.38 -23.59 19.11
CA ASP A 167 -11.43 -23.82 20.19
C ASP A 167 -10.34 -22.73 20.37
N GLY A 168 -10.28 -21.72 19.49
CA GLY A 168 -9.41 -20.56 19.65
C GLY A 168 -7.90 -20.87 19.56
N LYS A 169 -7.49 -21.92 18.83
CA LYS A 169 -6.07 -22.25 18.67
C LYS A 169 -5.52 -21.91 17.28
N LYS A 170 -4.55 -20.97 17.31
CA LYS A 170 -3.39 -20.71 16.44
C LYS A 170 -3.57 -20.84 14.92
N PHE A 171 -3.35 -19.71 14.26
CA PHE A 171 -2.73 -19.66 12.93
C PHE A 171 -1.39 -20.42 13.00
N THR A 172 -1.29 -21.57 12.32
CA THR A 172 -0.04 -22.34 12.26
C THR A 172 0.72 -22.04 10.98
N GLU A 173 2.04 -21.89 11.14
CA GLU A 173 3.06 -21.92 10.07
C GLU A 173 3.11 -23.27 9.35
#